data_AF-A0A6B3DQX6-F1
#
_entry.id   AF-A0A6B3DQX6-F1
#
_cell.length_a   1.000
_cell.length_b   1.000
_cell.length_c   1.000
_cell.angle_alpha   90.00
_cell.angle_beta   90.00
_cell.angle_gamma   90.00
#
_symmetry.space_group_name_H-M   'P 1'
#
loop_
_entity.id
_entity.type
_entity.pdbx_description
1 polymer ?
#
loop_
_entity_poly.entity_id
_entity_poly.type
_entity_poly.pdbx_seq_one_letter_code
_entity_poly.pdbx_strand_id
1 'polypeptide(L)'
;MTAPVSEPGLAAGSTAPADHAPGAAVALLDDYRAGADRFLATPRRTLLTHGTAAEVPHDERPLTRRVSELLTGLRRPGRPVPLVLGAVPFAPDAPASLAVPATVRGAAP
;
A
#
# COMPACT_ATOMS: atom_id res chain seq x y z
N MET A 1 -28.57 -27.83 54.00
CA MET A 1 -29.15 -28.31 52.72
C MET A 1 -29.28 -27.11 51.81
N THR A 2 -28.30 -26.90 50.94
CA THR A 2 -28.26 -25.76 50.01
C THR A 2 -28.43 -26.32 48.61
N ALA A 3 -29.52 -25.97 47.93
CA ALA A 3 -29.77 -26.38 46.55
C ALA A 3 -28.88 -25.55 45.60
N PRO A 4 -28.31 -26.13 44.54
CA PRO A 4 -27.62 -25.35 43.52
C PRO A 4 -28.64 -24.63 42.62
N VAL A 5 -28.38 -23.36 42.34
CA VAL A 5 -29.12 -22.59 41.35
C VAL A 5 -28.69 -23.07 39.96
N SER A 6 -29.64 -23.45 39.13
CA SER A 6 -29.38 -23.80 37.73
C SER A 6 -29.29 -22.51 36.92
N GLU A 7 -28.10 -22.16 36.43
CA GLU A 7 -27.97 -21.16 35.37
C GLU A 7 -28.47 -21.75 34.04
N PRO A 8 -29.34 -21.05 33.29
CA PRO A 8 -29.71 -21.49 31.95
C PRO A 8 -28.48 -21.35 31.05
N GLY A 9 -27.94 -22.50 30.64
CA GLY A 9 -26.86 -22.57 29.66
C GLY A 9 -27.28 -21.85 28.38
N LEU A 10 -26.62 -20.73 28.12
CA LEU A 10 -26.67 -20.06 26.84
C LEU A 10 -26.13 -21.05 25.81
N ALA A 11 -27.03 -21.70 25.09
CA ALA A 11 -26.66 -22.54 23.97
C ALA A 11 -25.80 -21.71 23.02
N ALA A 12 -24.50 -21.97 23.03
CA ALA A 12 -23.57 -21.41 22.07
C ALA A 12 -23.94 -21.99 20.71
N GLY A 13 -24.81 -21.28 19.99
CA GLY A 13 -24.90 -21.42 18.55
C GLY A 13 -23.50 -21.21 18.01
N SER A 14 -22.90 -22.26 17.48
CA SER A 14 -21.69 -22.14 16.67
C SER A 14 -22.08 -21.43 15.39
N THR A 15 -22.17 -20.10 15.42
CA THR A 15 -22.03 -19.31 14.22
C THR A 15 -20.55 -19.31 13.89
N ALA A 16 -20.16 -20.20 12.98
CA ALA A 16 -18.93 -20.01 12.21
C ALA A 16 -18.84 -18.52 11.85
N PRO A 17 -17.69 -17.86 12.05
CA PRO A 17 -17.58 -16.46 11.70
C PRO A 17 -17.98 -16.33 10.23
N ALA A 18 -19.01 -15.53 9.95
CA ALA A 18 -19.26 -15.11 8.59
C ALA A 18 -17.93 -14.56 8.07
N ASP A 19 -17.45 -15.08 6.94
CA ASP A 19 -16.22 -14.61 6.29
C ASP A 19 -16.44 -13.14 5.91
N HIS A 20 -16.11 -12.23 6.84
CA HIS A 20 -16.12 -10.82 6.57
C HIS A 20 -14.95 -10.58 5.65
N ALA A 21 -15.22 -10.52 4.35
CA ALA A 21 -14.22 -10.15 3.38
C ALA A 21 -13.61 -8.81 3.84
N PRO A 22 -12.28 -8.72 4.01
CA PRO A 22 -11.63 -7.51 4.44
C PRO A 22 -12.02 -6.35 3.51
N GLY A 23 -12.18 -5.15 4.08
CA GLY A 23 -12.35 -3.94 3.27
C GLY A 23 -11.18 -3.80 2.28
N ALA A 24 -11.40 -3.14 1.15
CA ALA A 24 -10.42 -3.11 0.04
C ALA A 24 -9.01 -2.67 0.47
N ALA A 25 -8.89 -1.76 1.45
CA ALA A 25 -7.61 -1.36 2.01
C ALA A 25 -6.90 -2.48 2.79
N VAL A 26 -7.65 -3.29 3.55
CA VAL A 26 -7.10 -4.44 4.30
C VAL A 26 -6.69 -5.54 3.32
N ALA A 27 -7.47 -5.79 2.27
CA ALA A 27 -7.09 -6.74 1.22
C ALA A 27 -5.76 -6.35 0.54
N LEU A 28 -5.48 -5.05 0.35
CA LEU A 28 -4.17 -4.60 -0.14
C LEU A 28 -3.04 -4.80 0.87
N LEU A 29 -3.33 -4.75 2.17
CA LEU A 29 -2.34 -5.01 3.20
C LEU A 29 -2.02 -6.51 3.30
N ASP A 30 -3.02 -7.37 3.14
CA ASP A 30 -2.83 -8.84 3.13
C ASP A 30 -1.97 -9.30 1.95
N ASP A 31 -2.04 -8.60 0.82
CA ASP A 31 -1.26 -8.89 -0.39
C ASP A 31 0.21 -8.38 -0.35
N TYR A 32 0.58 -7.58 0.66
CA TYR A 32 1.90 -6.94 0.76
C TYR A 32 3.02 -7.94 1.03
N ARG A 33 4.09 -7.86 0.22
CA ARG A 33 5.33 -8.62 0.40
C ARG A 33 6.49 -7.71 0.77
N ALA A 34 7.00 -7.87 1.99
CA ALA A 34 8.18 -7.16 2.47
C ALA A 34 9.39 -7.38 1.54
N GLY A 35 10.08 -6.29 1.22
CA GLY A 35 11.27 -6.30 0.36
C GLY A 35 11.00 -6.28 -1.15
N ALA A 36 9.79 -6.64 -1.60
CA ALA A 36 9.40 -6.59 -3.01
C ALA A 36 8.47 -5.41 -3.34
N ASP A 37 7.69 -5.00 -2.34
CA ASP A 37 6.58 -4.07 -2.53
C ASP A 37 6.80 -2.76 -1.79
N ARG A 38 6.11 -1.71 -2.24
CA ARG A 38 5.96 -0.47 -1.47
C ARG A 38 4.48 -0.24 -1.22
N PHE A 39 4.14 -0.03 0.05
CA PHE A 39 2.78 0.19 0.53
C PHE A 39 2.66 1.58 1.16
N LEU A 40 1.57 2.29 0.86
CA LEU A 40 1.27 3.59 1.42
C LEU A 40 -0.22 3.67 1.78
N ALA A 41 -0.53 3.76 3.07
CA ALA A 41 -1.87 4.02 3.56
C ALA A 41 -1.98 5.44 4.11
N THR A 42 -2.94 6.19 3.60
CA THR A 42 -3.30 7.55 4.04
C THR A 42 -4.80 7.60 4.30
N PRO A 43 -5.32 8.59 5.06
CA PRO A 43 -6.77 8.70 5.31
C PRO A 43 -7.64 8.78 4.05
N ARG A 44 -7.08 9.19 2.91
CA ARG A 44 -7.82 9.36 1.65
C ARG A 44 -7.56 8.27 0.62
N ARG A 45 -6.55 7.42 0.83
CA ARG A 45 -6.13 6.43 -0.17
C ARG A 45 -5.16 5.41 0.41
N THR A 46 -5.31 4.17 -0.04
CA THR A 46 -4.33 3.09 0.15
C THR A 46 -3.74 2.69 -1.19
N LEU A 47 -2.43 2.49 -1.25
CA LEU A 47 -1.68 2.08 -2.43
C LEU A 47 -0.80 0.88 -2.10
N LEU A 48 -0.85 -0.15 -2.95
CA LEU A 48 0.12 -1.23 -3.00
C LEU A 48 0.79 -1.21 -4.38
N THR A 49 2.10 -1.25 -4.40
CA THR A 49 2.89 -1.20 -5.63
C THR A 49 3.86 -2.35 -5.70
N HIS A 50 4.05 -2.90 -6.90
CA HIS A 50 4.94 -4.04 -7.15
C HIS A 50 5.92 -3.75 -8.27
N GLY A 51 7.16 -4.20 -8.08
CA GLY A 51 8.24 -4.10 -9.06
C GLY A 51 8.65 -2.66 -9.41
N THR A 52 9.63 -2.53 -10.29
CA THR A 52 10.13 -1.24 -10.78
C THR A 52 10.03 -1.19 -12.29
N ALA A 53 9.30 -0.22 -12.83
CA ALA A 53 9.31 0.12 -14.25
C ALA A 53 10.46 1.07 -14.60
N ALA A 54 10.78 2.02 -13.71
CA ALA A 54 11.91 2.92 -13.85
C ALA A 54 12.38 3.43 -12.49
N GLU A 55 13.69 3.48 -12.27
CA GLU A 55 14.29 4.17 -11.12
C GLU A 55 14.44 5.67 -11.41
N VAL A 56 14.26 6.53 -10.41
CA VAL A 56 14.62 7.94 -10.52
C VAL A 56 16.16 8.03 -10.52
N PRO A 57 16.79 8.58 -11.58
CA PRO A 57 18.25 8.67 -11.66
C PRO A 57 18.83 9.43 -10.46
N HIS A 58 20.01 9.06 -9.98
CA HIS A 58 20.75 9.84 -8.98
C HIS A 58 21.89 10.60 -9.66
N ASP A 59 21.64 11.88 -9.96
CA ASP A 59 22.60 12.78 -10.57
C ASP A 59 22.46 14.21 -10.00
N GLU A 60 23.31 15.12 -10.46
CA GLU A 60 23.46 16.49 -9.95
C GLU A 60 22.21 17.37 -10.15
N ARG A 61 21.25 16.97 -10.98
CA ARG A 61 20.03 17.76 -11.19
C ARG A 61 19.17 17.76 -9.92
N PRO A 62 18.41 18.85 -9.68
CA PRO A 62 17.43 18.89 -8.58
C PRO A 62 16.46 17.71 -8.66
N LEU A 63 16.14 17.10 -7.50
CA LEU A 63 15.28 15.91 -7.43
C LEU A 63 13.92 16.12 -8.12
N THR A 64 13.32 17.30 -7.90
CA THR A 64 12.03 17.67 -8.52
C THR A 64 12.10 17.68 -10.05
N ARG A 65 13.21 18.15 -10.62
CA ARG A 65 13.44 18.13 -12.07
C ARG A 65 13.55 16.71 -12.60
N ARG A 66 14.35 15.86 -11.94
CA ARG A 66 14.51 14.44 -12.31
C ARG A 66 13.20 13.69 -12.30
N VAL A 67 12.40 13.86 -11.24
CA VAL A 67 11.07 13.23 -11.12
C VAL A 67 10.12 13.72 -12.22
N SER A 68 10.08 15.04 -12.47
CA SER A 68 9.21 15.62 -13.50
C SER A 68 9.56 15.12 -14.91
N GLU A 69 10.84 15.12 -15.25
CA GLU A 69 11.34 14.63 -16.54
C GLU A 69 11.03 13.14 -16.72
N LEU A 70 11.26 12.31 -15.70
CA LEU A 70 10.93 10.87 -15.74
C LEU A 70 9.43 10.65 -15.95
N LEU A 71 8.58 11.27 -15.12
CA LEU A 71 7.13 11.11 -15.22
C LEU A 71 6.60 11.61 -16.57
N THR A 72 7.14 12.70 -17.09
CA THR A 72 6.76 13.23 -18.41
C THR A 72 7.13 12.27 -19.53
N GLY A 73 8.34 11.70 -19.49
CA GLY A 73 8.79 10.70 -20.48
C GLY A 73 7.98 9.40 -20.48
N LEU A 74 7.34 9.05 -19.35
CA LEU A 74 6.53 7.85 -19.21
C LEU A 74 5.03 8.05 -19.54
N ARG A 75 4.56 9.31 -19.68
CA ARG A 75 3.17 9.58 -20.04
C ARG A 75 2.86 9.04 -21.43
N ARG A 76 1.75 8.30 -21.55
CA ARG A 76 1.24 7.79 -22.83
C ARG A 76 -0.27 7.98 -22.90
N PRO A 77 -0.82 8.36 -24.08
CA PRO A 77 -2.27 8.40 -24.27
C PRO A 77 -2.92 7.05 -23.92
N GLY A 78 -4.06 7.09 -23.22
CA GLY A 78 -4.81 5.90 -22.83
C GLY A 78 -4.17 5.04 -21.73
N ARG A 79 -3.05 5.46 -21.13
CA ARG A 79 -2.47 4.80 -19.96
C ARG A 79 -2.74 5.61 -18.68
N PRO A 80 -2.83 4.95 -17.52
CA PRO A 80 -2.88 5.66 -16.24
C PRO A 80 -1.71 6.62 -16.07
N VAL A 81 -1.94 7.73 -15.36
CA VAL A 81 -0.87 8.70 -15.05
C VAL A 81 0.17 8.02 -14.17
N PRO A 82 1.47 8.04 -14.55
CA PRO A 82 2.52 7.42 -13.75
C PRO A 82 2.71 8.19 -12.42
N LEU A 83 3.15 7.46 -11.39
CA LEU A 83 3.52 8.02 -10.09
C LEU A 83 4.91 7.53 -9.69
N VAL A 84 5.55 8.28 -8.79
CA VAL A 84 6.77 7.86 -8.11
C VAL A 84 6.43 7.54 -6.66
N LEU A 85 6.99 6.46 -6.12
CA LEU A 85 6.84 6.07 -4.73
C LEU A 85 8.20 5.68 -4.13
N GLY A 86 8.40 6.02 -2.86
CA GLY A 86 9.60 5.65 -2.11
C GLY A 86 9.92 6.64 -1.00
N ALA A 87 11.21 6.81 -0.70
CA ALA A 87 11.69 7.61 0.41
C ALA A 87 12.85 8.54 0.00
N VAL A 88 12.89 9.71 0.62
CA VAL A 88 14.00 10.67 0.51
C VAL A 88 14.74 10.67 1.84
N PRO A 89 16.07 10.47 1.86
CA PRO A 89 16.86 10.47 3.09
C PRO A 89 16.92 11.88 3.69
N PHE A 90 17.21 11.94 4.99
CA PHE A 90 17.42 13.23 5.67
C PHE A 90 18.71 13.93 5.20
N ALA A 91 19.77 13.17 4.97
CA ALA A 91 21.03 13.71 4.45
C ALA A 91 20.82 14.19 3.00
N PRO A 92 21.12 15.47 2.68
CA PRO A 92 20.79 16.04 1.38
C PRO A 92 21.56 15.41 0.21
N ASP A 93 22.76 14.89 0.49
CA ASP A 93 23.63 14.28 -0.52
C ASP A 93 23.40 12.76 -0.66
N ALA A 94 22.58 12.16 0.20
CA ALA A 94 22.29 10.74 0.12
C ALA A 94 21.29 10.44 -1.01
N PRO A 95 21.42 9.29 -1.69
CA PRO A 95 20.53 8.94 -2.79
C PRO A 95 19.11 8.68 -2.33
N ALA A 96 18.15 9.39 -2.94
CA ALA A 96 16.72 9.10 -2.77
C ALA A 96 16.38 7.73 -3.36
N SER A 97 15.63 6.91 -2.62
CA SER A 97 15.09 5.64 -3.11
C SER A 97 13.69 5.89 -3.64
N LEU A 98 13.59 6.28 -4.91
CA LEU A 98 12.35 6.64 -5.57
C LEU A 98 12.24 5.91 -6.91
N ALA A 99 11.11 5.24 -7.13
CA ALA A 99 10.87 4.47 -8.34
C ALA A 99 9.46 4.66 -8.87
N VAL A 100 9.30 4.52 -10.18
CA VAL A 100 8.01 4.30 -10.83
C VAL A 100 7.73 2.80 -10.78
N PRO A 101 6.67 2.35 -10.09
CA PRO A 101 6.39 0.93 -9.98
C PRO A 101 5.85 0.34 -11.29
N ALA A 102 6.03 -0.96 -11.46
CA ALA A 102 5.49 -1.67 -12.62
C ALA A 102 3.97 -1.79 -12.57
N THR A 103 3.41 -2.02 -11.37
CA THR A 103 1.97 -2.04 -11.15
C THR A 103 1.59 -1.26 -9.90
N VAL A 104 0.37 -0.72 -9.91
CA VAL A 104 -0.23 0.02 -8.80
C VAL A 104 -1.65 -0.50 -8.61
N ARG A 105 -1.95 -0.94 -7.39
CA ARG A 105 -3.31 -1.20 -6.93
C ARG A 105 -3.66 -0.15 -5.89
N GLY A 106 -4.91 0.29 -5.88
CA GLY A 106 -5.37 1.31 -4.94
C GLY A 106 -6.78 1.03 -4.43
N ALA A 107 -7.03 1.46 -3.21
CA ALA A 107 -8.34 1.46 -2.57
C ALA A 107 -8.69 2.89 -2.16
N ALA A 108 -9.96 3.24 -2.36
CA ALA A 108 -10.58 4.42 -1.75
C ALA A 108 -11.02 4.08 -0.31
N PRO A 109 -11.29 5.10 0.53
CA PRO A 109 -11.91 4.90 1.84
C PRO A 109 -13.24 4.16 1.75
#